data_AF-A0A327U1A3-F1
#
_entry.id   AF-A0A327U1A3-F1
#
_cell.length_a   1.000
_cell.length_b   1.000
_cell.length_c   1.000
_cell.angle_alpha   90.00
_cell.angle_beta   90.00
_cell.angle_gamma   90.00
#
_symmetry.space_group_name_H-M   'P 1'
#
loop_
_entity.id
_entity.type
_entity.pdbx_description
1 polymer ?
#
loop_
_entity_poly.entity_id
_entity_poly.type
_entity_poly.pdbx_seq_one_letter_code
_entity_poly.pdbx_strand_id
1 'polypeptide(L)'
;MHAAWDAVHTDYSTHTAPPGPTGLAESTDDWLTLHRGAPNGHLLAPTGNQMLASLTSGRPVHLMHTTPYLDAIRATGELHGSGGCLVGALYCAPLTVTADGLRPHNLGSYLLRTKTDTRTLVFEVRPEAPAPAKGLNYLRLGGIHLDTYLDHRVFLTAWEDERLRQSAVARVREAAGFLDLLLADARGRRTASTTAFFHQLAQAVPRMPFLGYLYFEVLSEYLLLYSTSPETKAYALAGEMNNRLYKELAFAAVKTMGRLFDLALFNPDRAQLIELIERIDPALALGADAFVRRRLPHLFACAALGPDRDAGAVSFRYAGADFDSLSVMAPYLAGQLVFREMRTLARYPALFPVFEQAKATSVYAYWNSHDIAVPFNGVLPKGEIGLNLAFPRATCAAWVAETCERGLLHPTEELNLLPVPRLADLRGTALGRAAFPGPPPPRPAGPTASPVLVGATSAA
;
A
#
# COMPACT_ATOMS: atom_id res chain seq x y z
N MET A 1 -13.47 11.92 -13.53
CA MET A 1 -12.77 11.73 -12.23
C MET A 1 -13.38 10.60 -11.40
N HIS A 2 -14.70 10.56 -11.10
CA HIS A 2 -15.29 9.48 -10.28
C HIS A 2 -15.09 8.06 -10.84
N ALA A 3 -15.33 7.85 -12.14
CA ALA A 3 -15.19 6.52 -12.76
C ALA A 3 -13.76 5.94 -12.65
N ALA A 4 -12.72 6.77 -12.73
CA ALA A 4 -11.34 6.34 -12.57
C ALA A 4 -11.05 5.88 -11.13
N TRP A 5 -11.63 6.55 -10.14
CA TRP A 5 -11.52 6.16 -8.73
C TRP A 5 -12.33 4.90 -8.42
N ASP A 6 -13.51 4.70 -9.04
CA ASP A 6 -14.25 3.44 -8.90
C ASP A 6 -13.44 2.23 -9.36
N ALA A 7 -12.72 2.35 -10.49
CA ALA A 7 -11.91 1.26 -11.04
C ALA A 7 -10.72 0.82 -10.15
N VAL A 8 -10.32 1.68 -9.19
CA VAL A 8 -9.25 1.39 -8.23
C VAL A 8 -9.78 1.08 -6.82
N HIS A 9 -11.10 1.10 -6.60
CA HIS A 9 -11.70 0.65 -5.35
C HIS A 9 -12.32 -0.74 -5.51
N THR A 10 -11.94 -1.66 -4.63
CA THR A 10 -12.56 -2.99 -4.53
C THR A 10 -13.73 -2.90 -3.56
N ASP A 11 -14.94 -3.20 -4.03
CA ASP A 11 -16.12 -3.31 -3.17
C ASP A 11 -16.24 -4.75 -2.63
N TYR A 12 -16.07 -4.93 -1.32
CA TYR A 12 -16.15 -6.24 -0.66
C TYR A 12 -17.58 -6.63 -0.30
N SER A 13 -18.58 -5.78 -0.56
CA SER A 13 -20.00 -6.12 -0.43
C SER A 13 -20.58 -6.72 -1.71
N THR A 14 -19.97 -6.50 -2.87
CA THR A 14 -20.45 -7.01 -4.16
C THR A 14 -19.95 -8.42 -4.45
N HIS A 15 -20.68 -9.16 -5.29
CA HIS A 15 -20.24 -10.48 -5.76
C HIS A 15 -19.42 -10.46 -7.05
N THR A 16 -19.19 -9.27 -7.59
CA THR A 16 -18.42 -9.03 -8.80
C THR A 16 -17.13 -8.29 -8.45
N ALA A 17 -16.04 -8.71 -9.06
CA ALA A 17 -14.75 -8.04 -8.98
C ALA A 17 -14.72 -6.81 -9.90
N PRO A 18 -13.88 -5.82 -9.61
CA PRO A 18 -13.67 -4.72 -10.55
C PRO A 18 -13.11 -5.27 -11.87
N PRO A 19 -13.60 -4.78 -13.02
CA PRO A 19 -13.26 -5.35 -14.33
C PRO A 19 -11.74 -5.34 -14.56
N GLY A 20 -11.27 -6.37 -15.27
CA GLY A 20 -9.91 -6.45 -15.81
C GLY A 20 -9.92 -6.28 -17.34
N PRO A 21 -8.74 -6.28 -17.98
CA PRO A 21 -8.65 -6.28 -19.43
C PRO A 21 -9.33 -7.52 -20.03
N THR A 22 -9.78 -7.40 -21.26
CA THR A 22 -10.32 -8.53 -22.02
C THR A 22 -9.20 -9.45 -22.51
N GLY A 23 -9.56 -10.64 -23.00
CA GLY A 23 -8.61 -11.61 -23.56
C GLY A 23 -7.83 -12.44 -22.53
N LEU A 24 -8.04 -12.23 -21.22
CA LEU A 24 -7.46 -13.07 -20.16
C LEU A 24 -8.08 -14.48 -20.15
N ALA A 25 -7.28 -15.49 -19.81
CA ALA A 25 -7.76 -16.87 -19.67
C ALA A 25 -8.66 -17.07 -18.44
N GLU A 26 -8.44 -16.27 -17.39
CA GLU A 26 -9.21 -16.26 -16.16
C GLU A 26 -9.65 -14.82 -15.90
N SER A 27 -10.95 -14.62 -15.70
CA SER A 27 -11.53 -13.32 -15.41
C SER A 27 -11.24 -12.88 -13.97
N THR A 28 -11.47 -11.60 -13.67
CA THR A 28 -11.39 -11.09 -12.30
C THR A 28 -12.42 -11.74 -11.37
N ASP A 29 -13.58 -12.15 -11.91
CA ASP A 29 -14.62 -12.86 -11.17
C ASP A 29 -14.25 -14.32 -10.87
N ASP A 30 -13.53 -14.99 -11.78
CA ASP A 30 -13.00 -16.34 -11.53
C ASP A 30 -12.03 -16.31 -10.33
N TRP A 31 -11.15 -15.30 -10.28
CA TRP A 31 -10.25 -15.10 -9.14
C TRP A 31 -10.99 -14.74 -7.85
N LEU A 32 -12.01 -13.88 -7.92
CA LEU A 32 -12.82 -13.57 -6.74
C LEU A 32 -13.51 -14.82 -6.19
N THR A 33 -14.05 -15.67 -7.07
CA THR A 33 -14.66 -16.95 -6.70
C THR A 33 -13.63 -17.87 -6.05
N LEU A 34 -12.44 -18.01 -6.64
CA LEU A 34 -11.36 -18.81 -6.07
C LEU A 34 -10.94 -18.31 -4.68
N HIS A 35 -10.78 -16.99 -4.52
CA HIS A 35 -10.37 -16.40 -3.24
C HIS A 35 -11.42 -16.59 -2.16
N ARG A 36 -12.71 -16.47 -2.49
CA ARG A 36 -13.80 -16.74 -1.55
C ARG A 36 -13.90 -18.21 -1.16
N GLY A 37 -13.52 -19.11 -2.06
CA GLY A 37 -13.42 -20.55 -1.80
C GLY A 37 -12.18 -20.95 -0.99
N ALA A 38 -11.22 -20.05 -0.75
CA ALA A 38 -10.04 -20.34 0.06
C ALA A 38 -10.41 -20.50 1.56
N PRO A 39 -9.58 -21.18 2.38
CA PRO A 39 -9.84 -21.37 3.81
C PRO A 39 -10.25 -20.10 4.57
N ASN A 40 -9.56 -18.99 4.32
CA ASN A 40 -9.85 -17.69 4.95
C ASN A 40 -10.64 -16.75 4.01
N GLY A 41 -11.22 -17.27 2.93
CA GLY A 41 -11.96 -16.49 1.93
C GLY A 41 -13.22 -15.81 2.48
N HIS A 42 -13.80 -16.35 3.56
CA HIS A 42 -14.92 -15.73 4.28
C HIS A 42 -14.56 -14.36 4.89
N LEU A 43 -13.27 -14.10 5.17
CA LEU A 43 -12.77 -12.80 5.66
C LEU A 43 -12.72 -11.71 4.55
N LEU A 44 -13.11 -12.04 3.33
CA LEU A 44 -13.28 -11.07 2.23
C LEU A 44 -14.69 -10.46 2.21
N ALA A 45 -15.53 -10.76 3.18
CA ALA A 45 -16.88 -10.21 3.28
C ALA A 45 -17.08 -9.52 4.64
N PRO A 46 -17.95 -8.49 4.73
CA PRO A 46 -18.31 -7.87 6.01
C PRO A 46 -18.84 -8.85 7.06
N THR A 47 -19.46 -9.95 6.65
CA THR A 47 -19.99 -10.97 7.57
C THR A 47 -18.89 -11.79 8.26
N GLY A 48 -17.71 -11.92 7.66
CA GLY A 48 -16.59 -12.66 8.24
C GLY A 48 -15.48 -11.78 8.80
N ASN A 49 -15.37 -10.53 8.35
CA ASN A 49 -14.26 -9.65 8.71
C ASN A 49 -14.71 -8.54 9.66
N GLN A 50 -14.11 -8.47 10.85
CA GLN A 50 -14.49 -7.53 11.90
C GLN A 50 -14.26 -6.06 11.50
N MET A 51 -13.18 -5.76 10.77
CA MET A 51 -12.91 -4.41 10.29
C MET A 51 -14.00 -3.96 9.32
N LEU A 52 -14.33 -4.80 8.33
CA LEU A 52 -15.37 -4.50 7.35
C LEU A 52 -16.75 -4.38 8.03
N ALA A 53 -17.08 -5.28 8.95
CA ALA A 53 -18.32 -5.21 9.74
C ALA A 53 -18.45 -3.89 10.50
N SER A 54 -17.36 -3.43 11.13
CA SER A 54 -17.33 -2.17 11.86
C SER A 54 -17.60 -0.98 10.92
N LEU A 55 -16.92 -0.93 9.77
CA LEU A 55 -17.08 0.12 8.76
C LEU A 55 -18.51 0.22 8.21
N THR A 56 -19.14 -0.92 7.92
CA THR A 56 -20.47 -0.96 7.33
C THR A 56 -21.60 -0.87 8.35
N SER A 57 -21.30 -0.73 9.65
CA SER A 57 -22.32 -0.76 10.70
C SER A 57 -23.02 0.59 10.95
N GLY A 58 -22.40 1.70 10.53
CA GLY A 58 -22.81 3.06 10.91
C GLY A 58 -22.55 3.39 12.39
N ARG A 59 -21.88 2.51 13.15
CA ARG A 59 -21.48 2.75 14.54
C ARG A 59 -20.11 3.42 14.60
N PRO A 60 -19.71 3.96 15.77
CA PRO A 60 -18.36 4.48 15.96
C PRO A 60 -17.29 3.44 15.57
N VAL A 61 -16.27 3.91 14.87
CA VAL A 61 -15.10 3.12 14.47
C VAL A 61 -13.91 3.62 15.27
N HIS A 62 -13.22 2.71 15.96
CA HIS A 62 -12.03 3.04 16.73
C HIS A 62 -10.77 2.67 15.93
N LEU A 63 -9.82 3.60 15.87
CA LEU A 63 -8.60 3.47 15.09
C LEU A 63 -7.38 3.76 15.96
N MET A 64 -6.29 3.03 15.71
CA MET A 64 -4.99 3.21 16.34
C MET A 64 -4.01 3.79 15.33
N HIS A 65 -3.32 4.86 15.71
CA HIS A 65 -2.20 5.42 14.97
C HIS A 65 -0.95 5.40 15.83
N THR A 66 0.21 5.14 15.21
CA THR A 66 1.52 5.22 15.88
C THR A 66 2.34 6.32 15.24
N THR A 67 2.93 7.19 16.06
CA THR A 67 3.67 8.35 15.57
C THR A 67 4.88 8.65 16.46
N PRO A 68 6.05 8.98 15.88
CA PRO A 68 7.16 9.57 16.64
C PRO A 68 6.98 11.09 16.83
N TYR A 69 5.91 11.69 16.30
CA TYR A 69 5.69 13.14 16.23
C TYR A 69 4.58 13.64 17.16
N LEU A 70 4.31 12.95 18.27
CA LEU A 70 3.26 13.35 19.20
C LEU A 70 3.43 14.80 19.68
N ASP A 71 4.65 15.21 20.01
CA ASP A 71 4.90 16.56 20.53
C ASP A 71 4.65 17.64 19.47
N ALA A 72 4.97 17.35 18.20
CA ALA A 72 4.66 18.25 17.10
C ALA A 72 3.14 18.35 16.88
N ILE A 73 2.42 17.23 16.94
CA ILE A 73 0.95 17.19 16.83
C ILE A 73 0.31 17.98 17.99
N ARG A 74 0.80 17.83 19.22
CA ARG A 74 0.34 18.63 20.37
C ARG A 74 0.61 20.12 20.17
N ALA A 75 1.78 20.48 19.66
CA ALA A 75 2.17 21.87 19.49
C ALA A 75 1.38 22.59 18.39
N THR A 76 1.07 21.91 17.28
CA THR A 76 0.31 22.51 16.17
C THR A 76 -1.19 22.35 16.31
N GLY A 77 -1.66 21.30 17.00
CA GLY A 77 -3.06 20.90 17.02
C GLY A 77 -3.55 20.34 15.68
N GLU A 78 -2.66 19.99 14.75
CA GLU A 78 -3.03 19.55 13.40
C GLU A 78 -2.70 18.07 13.15
N LEU A 79 -3.56 17.41 12.39
CA LEU A 79 -3.33 16.09 11.82
C LEU A 79 -3.18 16.19 10.30
N HIS A 80 -2.10 15.60 9.79
CA HIS A 80 -1.82 15.53 8.36
C HIS A 80 -1.85 14.08 7.86
N GLY A 81 -2.20 13.92 6.59
CA GLY A 81 -2.21 12.63 5.91
C GLY A 81 -0.81 12.21 5.51
N SER A 82 -0.65 10.95 5.12
CA SER A 82 0.56 10.50 4.44
C SER A 82 0.23 10.02 3.04
N GLY A 83 1.15 10.26 2.10
CA GLY A 83 1.15 9.55 0.83
C GLY A 83 1.38 8.04 1.03
N GLY A 84 1.40 7.29 -0.06
CA GLY A 84 1.59 5.83 -0.06
C GLY A 84 0.37 5.05 -0.53
N CYS A 85 0.22 3.81 -0.07
CA CYS A 85 -0.86 2.89 -0.47
C CYS A 85 -2.28 3.40 -0.17
N LEU A 86 -2.46 4.33 0.77
CA LEU A 86 -3.74 4.96 1.08
C LEU A 86 -3.82 6.44 0.62
N VAL A 87 -2.93 6.87 -0.28
CA VAL A 87 -2.98 8.10 -1.13
C VAL A 87 -3.12 9.46 -0.42
N GLY A 88 -3.38 9.48 0.88
CA GLY A 88 -3.58 10.70 1.67
C GLY A 88 -4.30 10.48 2.98
N ALA A 89 -4.77 9.27 3.28
CA ALA A 89 -5.30 8.98 4.61
C ALA A 89 -4.21 9.09 5.70
N LEU A 90 -4.62 9.41 6.92
CA LEU A 90 -3.78 9.14 8.09
C LEU A 90 -3.81 7.63 8.35
N TYR A 91 -2.65 6.97 8.27
CA TYR A 91 -2.55 5.51 8.42
C TYR A 91 -2.87 5.03 9.82
N CYS A 92 -3.76 4.07 9.94
CA CYS A 92 -4.21 3.50 11.19
C CYS A 92 -4.27 1.95 11.14
N ALA A 93 -4.56 1.35 12.29
CA ALA A 93 -5.03 -0.02 12.44
C ALA A 93 -6.38 -0.03 13.18
N PRO A 94 -7.30 -0.97 12.90
CA PRO A 94 -8.58 -1.01 13.59
C PRO A 94 -8.42 -1.42 15.05
N LEU A 95 -9.32 -0.90 15.89
CA LEU A 95 -9.46 -1.25 17.30
C LEU A 95 -10.84 -1.86 17.55
N THR A 96 -10.86 -2.88 18.40
CA THR A 96 -12.09 -3.55 18.82
C THR A 96 -12.37 -3.19 20.27
N VAL A 97 -13.55 -2.63 20.52
CA VAL A 97 -14.01 -2.32 21.88
C VAL A 97 -14.23 -3.63 22.65
N THR A 98 -13.64 -3.71 23.84
CA THR A 98 -13.83 -4.78 24.81
C THR A 98 -14.28 -4.19 26.15
N ALA A 99 -14.75 -5.02 27.08
CA ALA A 99 -15.11 -4.56 28.43
C ALA A 99 -13.91 -3.93 29.18
N ASP A 100 -12.70 -4.37 28.85
CA ASP A 100 -11.47 -4.03 29.55
C ASP A 100 -10.65 -2.93 28.85
N GLY A 101 -11.04 -2.46 27.67
CA GLY A 101 -10.27 -1.50 26.88
C GLY A 101 -10.40 -1.71 25.37
N LEU A 102 -9.51 -1.08 24.60
CA LEU A 102 -9.49 -1.20 23.14
C LEU A 102 -8.44 -2.23 22.71
N ARG A 103 -8.89 -3.34 22.11
CA ARG A 103 -8.00 -4.38 21.58
C ARG A 103 -7.51 -3.99 20.18
N PRO A 104 -6.19 -3.89 19.95
CA PRO A 104 -5.69 -3.70 18.61
C PRO A 104 -5.92 -4.92 17.72
N HIS A 105 -6.24 -4.67 16.45
CA HIS A 105 -6.11 -5.65 15.38
C HIS A 105 -4.69 -6.24 15.38
N ASN A 106 -4.50 -7.48 14.93
CA ASN A 106 -3.18 -8.12 14.97
C ASN A 106 -2.07 -7.32 14.26
N LEU A 107 -2.42 -6.51 13.25
CA LEU A 107 -1.53 -5.49 12.67
C LEU A 107 -1.10 -4.42 13.69
N GLY A 108 -2.06 -3.83 14.41
CA GLY A 108 -1.79 -2.84 15.45
C GLY A 108 -0.93 -3.43 16.58
N SER A 109 -1.26 -4.63 17.02
CA SER A 109 -0.45 -5.38 18.01
C SER A 109 0.98 -5.61 17.53
N TYR A 110 1.18 -5.92 16.25
CA TYR A 110 2.52 -6.02 15.65
C TYR A 110 3.26 -4.68 15.68
N LEU A 111 2.58 -3.58 15.33
CA LEU A 111 3.19 -2.23 15.35
C LEU A 111 3.61 -1.82 16.76
N LEU A 112 2.78 -2.04 17.78
CA LEU A 112 3.12 -1.73 19.18
C LEU A 112 4.37 -2.49 19.65
N ARG A 113 4.52 -3.76 19.25
CA ARG A 113 5.69 -4.57 19.62
C ARG A 113 6.97 -4.16 18.89
N THR A 114 6.86 -3.72 17.64
CA THR A 114 8.02 -3.53 16.75
C THR A 114 8.47 -2.07 16.62
N LYS A 115 7.63 -1.11 17.00
CA LYS A 115 7.92 0.33 16.94
C LYS A 115 7.90 0.96 18.33
N THR A 116 8.88 0.59 19.15
CA THR A 116 8.99 1.03 20.55
C THR A 116 9.33 2.52 20.71
N ASP A 117 9.80 3.16 19.65
CA ASP A 117 10.13 4.59 19.56
C ASP A 117 8.95 5.48 19.13
N THR A 118 7.73 4.94 19.17
CA THR A 118 6.51 5.67 18.80
C THR A 118 5.55 5.84 19.97
N ARG A 119 4.68 6.84 19.86
CA ARG A 119 3.53 7.06 20.74
C ARG A 119 2.25 6.63 20.04
N THR A 120 1.25 6.24 20.83
CA THR A 120 -0.03 5.76 20.33
C THR A 120 -1.10 6.82 20.45
N LEU A 121 -1.78 7.09 19.34
CA LEU A 121 -3.03 7.84 19.30
C LEU A 121 -4.19 6.89 19.03
N VAL A 122 -5.31 7.13 19.71
CA VAL A 122 -6.60 6.49 19.44
C VAL A 122 -7.53 7.52 18.85
N PHE A 123 -8.24 7.15 17.78
CA PHE A 123 -9.31 7.95 17.20
C PHE A 123 -10.63 7.22 17.34
N GLU A 124 -11.68 7.95 17.70
CA GLU A 124 -13.07 7.51 17.56
C GLU A 124 -13.71 8.32 16.44
N VAL A 125 -14.10 7.63 15.36
CA VAL A 125 -14.76 8.23 14.21
C VAL A 125 -16.24 7.84 14.27
N ARG A 126 -17.13 8.83 14.34
CA ARG A 126 -18.58 8.60 14.34
C ARG A 126 -19.15 9.07 12.99
N PRO A 127 -19.38 8.16 12.03
CA PRO A 127 -19.99 8.54 10.76
C PRO A 127 -21.49 8.81 10.94
N GLU A 128 -22.05 9.70 10.12
CA GLU A 128 -23.49 9.97 10.10
C GLU A 128 -24.31 8.82 9.49
N ALA A 129 -23.68 7.98 8.66
CA ALA A 129 -24.30 6.86 7.96
C ALA A 129 -23.33 5.68 7.83
N PRO A 130 -23.85 4.45 7.62
CA PRO A 130 -23.03 3.31 7.20
C PRO A 130 -22.22 3.62 5.94
N ALA A 131 -20.94 3.23 5.93
CA ALA A 131 -20.07 3.36 4.77
C ALA A 131 -20.10 2.11 3.89
N PRO A 132 -19.87 2.21 2.56
CA PRO A 132 -19.66 1.05 1.72
C PRO A 132 -18.34 0.34 2.06
N ALA A 133 -18.27 -0.98 1.85
CA ALA A 133 -17.05 -1.77 2.02
C ALA A 133 -16.07 -1.61 0.84
N LYS A 134 -15.82 -0.37 0.40
CA LYS A 134 -14.98 -0.02 -0.75
C LYS A 134 -13.56 0.34 -0.30
N GLY A 135 -12.61 -0.56 -0.57
CA GLY A 135 -11.19 -0.38 -0.24
C GLY A 135 -10.36 0.08 -1.43
N LEU A 136 -9.33 0.88 -1.22
CA LEU A 136 -8.44 1.38 -2.25
C LEU A 136 -7.36 0.35 -2.64
N ASN A 137 -7.39 -0.13 -3.88
CA ASN A 137 -6.35 -1.01 -4.43
C ASN A 137 -5.22 -0.18 -5.05
N TYR A 138 -4.15 0.02 -4.27
CA TYR A 138 -3.02 0.85 -4.67
C TYR A 138 -2.24 0.33 -5.89
N LEU A 139 -2.35 -0.96 -6.23
CA LEU A 139 -1.71 -1.54 -7.42
C LEU A 139 -2.37 -1.06 -8.70
N ARG A 140 -3.65 -0.66 -8.64
CA ARG A 140 -4.43 -0.19 -9.79
C ARG A 140 -4.35 1.33 -10.02
N LEU A 141 -3.56 2.06 -9.22
CA LEU A 141 -3.44 3.52 -9.33
C LEU A 141 -2.73 4.02 -10.61
N GLY A 142 -2.31 3.15 -11.51
CA GLY A 142 -1.58 3.50 -12.73
C GLY A 142 -2.28 4.56 -13.57
N GLY A 143 -3.59 4.40 -13.84
CA GLY A 143 -4.37 5.40 -14.57
C GLY A 143 -4.38 6.76 -13.87
N ILE A 144 -4.69 6.78 -12.56
CA ILE A 144 -4.66 8.00 -11.74
C ILE A 144 -3.28 8.67 -11.76
N HIS A 145 -2.20 7.89 -11.71
CA HIS A 145 -0.84 8.39 -11.77
C HIS A 145 -0.53 9.05 -13.12
N LEU A 146 -0.97 8.43 -14.22
CA LEU A 146 -0.79 8.98 -15.56
C LEU A 146 -1.57 10.29 -15.71
N ASP A 147 -2.85 10.31 -15.35
CA ASP A 147 -3.71 11.50 -15.42
C ASP A 147 -3.11 12.65 -14.60
N THR A 148 -2.72 12.37 -13.34
CA THR A 148 -2.10 13.37 -12.47
C THR A 148 -0.81 13.93 -13.08
N TYR A 149 0.03 13.06 -13.64
CA TYR A 149 1.27 13.47 -14.29
C TYR A 149 0.99 14.37 -15.49
N LEU A 150 0.05 14.00 -16.36
CA LEU A 150 -0.30 14.78 -17.55
C LEU A 150 -0.87 16.15 -17.17
N ASP A 151 -1.74 16.21 -16.16
CA ASP A 151 -2.35 17.46 -15.67
C ASP A 151 -1.33 18.41 -15.03
N HIS A 152 -0.29 17.87 -14.38
CA HIS A 152 0.69 18.64 -13.60
C HIS A 152 2.09 18.67 -14.23
N ARG A 153 2.25 18.20 -15.46
CA ARG A 153 3.56 18.18 -16.13
C ARG A 153 4.18 19.57 -16.31
N VAL A 154 3.37 20.63 -16.27
CA VAL A 154 3.84 22.04 -16.34
C VAL A 154 4.73 22.45 -15.16
N PHE A 155 4.72 21.71 -14.06
CA PHE A 155 5.63 21.92 -12.93
C PHE A 155 7.05 21.37 -13.19
N LEU A 156 7.20 20.57 -14.26
CA LEU A 156 8.47 20.01 -14.70
C LEU A 156 9.15 20.97 -15.68
N THR A 157 10.47 21.03 -15.59
CA THR A 157 11.26 21.54 -16.71
C THR A 157 11.16 20.59 -17.90
N ALA A 158 11.39 21.09 -19.12
CA ALA A 158 11.37 20.26 -20.32
C ALA A 158 12.35 19.06 -20.23
N TRP A 159 13.50 19.25 -19.58
CA TRP A 159 14.48 18.18 -19.37
C TRP A 159 13.99 17.13 -18.34
N GLU A 160 13.37 17.55 -17.24
CA GLU A 160 12.80 16.62 -16.25
C GLU A 160 11.68 15.78 -16.87
N ASP A 161 10.78 16.43 -17.62
CA ASP A 161 9.68 15.77 -18.32
C ASP A 161 10.18 14.73 -19.32
N GLU A 162 11.11 15.12 -20.19
CA GLU A 162 11.69 14.21 -21.18
C GLU A 162 12.43 13.04 -20.51
N ARG A 163 13.21 13.31 -19.45
CA ARG A 163 13.91 12.28 -18.69
C ARG A 163 12.94 11.24 -18.11
N LEU A 164 11.82 11.67 -17.53
CA LEU A 164 10.81 10.75 -16.97
C LEU A 164 10.23 9.84 -18.05
N ARG A 165 9.84 10.43 -19.18
CA ARG A 165 9.26 9.71 -20.32
C ARG A 165 10.26 8.71 -20.91
N GLN A 166 11.50 9.13 -21.12
CA GLN A 166 12.58 8.26 -21.63
C GLN A 166 12.91 7.14 -20.65
N SER A 167 12.98 7.43 -19.34
CA SER A 167 13.26 6.41 -18.32
C SER A 167 12.16 5.35 -18.25
N ALA A 168 10.89 5.78 -18.28
CA ALA A 168 9.75 4.85 -18.32
C ALA A 168 9.81 3.92 -19.55
N VAL A 169 10.06 4.48 -20.74
CA VAL A 169 10.20 3.69 -21.98
C VAL A 169 11.40 2.75 -21.94
N ALA A 170 12.55 3.21 -21.45
CA ALA A 170 13.76 2.41 -21.33
C ALA A 170 13.53 1.17 -20.46
N ARG A 171 12.87 1.32 -19.31
CA ARG A 171 12.50 0.18 -18.44
C ARG A 171 11.60 -0.83 -19.15
N VAL A 172 10.60 -0.35 -19.91
CA VAL A 172 9.73 -1.23 -20.70
C VAL A 172 10.53 -1.99 -21.74
N ARG A 173 11.42 -1.32 -22.50
CA ARG A 173 12.27 -1.97 -23.50
C ARG A 173 13.17 -3.04 -22.86
N GLU A 174 13.80 -2.73 -21.73
CA GLU A 174 14.69 -3.65 -21.02
C GLU A 174 13.98 -4.89 -20.47
N ALA A 175 12.69 -4.76 -20.10
CA ALA A 175 11.89 -5.85 -19.54
C ALA A 175 10.92 -6.48 -20.57
N ALA A 176 10.85 -5.98 -21.80
CA ALA A 176 9.78 -6.27 -22.77
C ALA A 176 9.53 -7.77 -22.96
N GLY A 177 10.60 -8.56 -23.10
CA GLY A 177 10.49 -10.01 -23.26
C GLY A 177 9.79 -10.71 -22.09
N PHE A 178 10.07 -10.30 -20.86
CA PHE A 178 9.41 -10.86 -19.68
C PHE A 178 7.98 -10.31 -19.50
N LEU A 179 7.73 -9.04 -19.81
CA LEU A 179 6.38 -8.48 -19.78
C LEU A 179 5.45 -9.16 -20.80
N ASP A 180 5.96 -9.44 -22.00
CA ASP A 180 5.24 -10.20 -23.04
C ASP A 180 5.01 -11.66 -22.62
N LEU A 181 5.97 -12.27 -21.89
CA LEU A 181 5.76 -13.58 -21.26
C LEU A 181 4.63 -13.54 -20.22
N LEU A 182 4.57 -12.50 -19.37
CA LEU A 182 3.45 -12.34 -18.42
C LEU A 182 2.11 -12.21 -19.16
N LEU A 183 2.01 -11.42 -20.24
CA LEU A 183 0.77 -11.35 -21.02
C LEU A 183 0.45 -12.66 -21.73
N ALA A 184 1.43 -13.43 -22.16
CA ALA A 184 1.19 -14.76 -22.73
C ALA A 184 0.63 -15.72 -21.66
N ASP A 185 1.26 -15.81 -20.49
CA ASP A 185 0.83 -16.67 -19.38
C ASP A 185 -0.56 -16.27 -18.86
N ALA A 186 -0.87 -14.97 -18.77
CA ALA A 186 -2.19 -14.44 -18.37
C ALA A 186 -3.32 -14.83 -19.35
N ARG A 187 -2.96 -15.07 -20.61
CA ARG A 187 -3.86 -15.57 -21.67
C ARG A 187 -3.83 -17.09 -21.82
N GLY A 188 -3.24 -17.80 -20.84
CA GLY A 188 -3.17 -19.27 -20.82
C GLY A 188 -2.08 -19.87 -21.72
N ARG A 189 -1.20 -19.07 -22.32
CA ARG A 189 -0.12 -19.54 -23.21
C ARG A 189 1.19 -19.77 -22.46
N ARG A 190 1.19 -20.77 -21.57
CA ARG A 190 2.34 -21.08 -20.70
C ARG A 190 3.42 -21.87 -21.45
N THR A 191 4.40 -21.19 -22.00
CA THR A 191 5.48 -21.82 -22.80
C THR A 191 6.78 -22.05 -22.03
N ALA A 192 7.09 -21.22 -21.02
CA ALA A 192 8.30 -21.37 -20.22
C ALA A 192 8.20 -22.51 -19.20
N SER A 193 9.33 -23.06 -18.74
CA SER A 193 9.34 -23.91 -17.55
C SER A 193 9.14 -23.05 -16.29
N THR A 194 8.67 -23.65 -15.20
CA THR A 194 8.44 -22.91 -13.94
C THR A 194 9.75 -22.32 -13.41
N THR A 195 10.84 -23.08 -13.41
CA THR A 195 12.16 -22.59 -13.01
C THR A 195 12.62 -21.41 -13.89
N ALA A 196 12.45 -21.50 -15.21
CA ALA A 196 12.82 -20.42 -16.11
C ALA A 196 12.00 -19.14 -15.87
N PHE A 197 10.70 -19.28 -15.60
CA PHE A 197 9.81 -18.17 -15.27
C PHE A 197 10.33 -17.38 -14.05
N PHE A 198 10.61 -18.07 -12.94
CA PHE A 198 11.08 -17.43 -11.71
C PHE A 198 12.48 -16.83 -11.84
N HIS A 199 13.37 -17.47 -12.61
CA HIS A 199 14.67 -16.89 -12.90
C HIS A 199 14.54 -15.57 -13.67
N GLN A 200 13.69 -15.52 -14.69
CA GLN A 200 13.42 -14.30 -15.46
C GLN A 200 12.71 -13.24 -14.61
N LEU A 201 11.79 -13.62 -13.73
CA LEU A 201 11.15 -12.71 -12.78
C LEU A 201 12.18 -12.03 -11.86
N ALA A 202 13.06 -12.82 -11.25
CA ALA A 202 14.10 -12.31 -10.35
C ALA A 202 15.05 -11.34 -11.05
N GLN A 203 15.35 -11.58 -12.34
CA GLN A 203 16.15 -10.68 -13.19
C GLN A 203 15.39 -9.44 -13.66
N ALA A 204 14.08 -9.54 -13.85
CA ALA A 204 13.25 -8.44 -14.32
C ALA A 204 12.95 -7.41 -13.22
N VAL A 205 12.76 -7.83 -11.97
CA VAL A 205 12.39 -6.94 -10.85
C VAL A 205 13.35 -5.74 -10.68
N PRO A 206 14.70 -5.90 -10.69
CA PRO A 206 15.61 -4.76 -10.60
C PRO A 206 15.44 -3.71 -11.71
N ARG A 207 15.00 -4.13 -12.90
CA ARG A 207 14.76 -3.25 -14.07
C ARG A 207 13.35 -2.69 -14.07
N MET A 208 12.40 -3.45 -13.54
CA MET A 208 10.98 -3.15 -13.43
C MET A 208 10.51 -3.28 -11.97
N PRO A 209 10.85 -2.33 -11.08
CA PRO A 209 10.51 -2.36 -9.65
C PRO A 209 9.05 -2.66 -9.32
N PHE A 210 8.12 -2.28 -10.19
CA PHE A 210 6.70 -2.53 -10.00
C PHE A 210 6.37 -4.03 -9.89
N LEU A 211 7.13 -4.91 -10.58
CA LEU A 211 6.95 -6.35 -10.49
C LEU A 211 7.20 -6.88 -9.07
N GLY A 212 8.11 -6.27 -8.30
CA GLY A 212 8.36 -6.65 -6.92
C GLY A 212 7.14 -6.44 -6.01
N TYR A 213 6.40 -5.34 -6.21
CA TYR A 213 5.15 -5.07 -5.50
C TYR A 213 4.07 -6.10 -5.85
N LEU A 214 3.90 -6.40 -7.13
CA LEU A 214 2.92 -7.40 -7.57
C LEU A 214 3.28 -8.78 -7.02
N TYR A 215 4.56 -9.18 -7.12
CA TYR A 215 5.03 -10.47 -6.63
C TYR A 215 4.82 -10.62 -5.13
N PHE A 216 5.16 -9.58 -4.35
CA PHE A 216 4.92 -9.57 -2.92
C PHE A 216 3.43 -9.68 -2.56
N GLU A 217 2.55 -8.94 -3.22
CA GLU A 217 1.11 -8.98 -2.93
C GLU A 217 0.49 -10.31 -3.33
N VAL A 218 0.95 -10.96 -4.41
CA VAL A 218 0.53 -12.32 -4.77
C VAL A 218 0.89 -13.35 -3.70
N LEU A 219 2.11 -13.29 -3.17
CA LEU A 219 2.51 -14.19 -2.08
C LEU A 219 1.81 -13.86 -0.77
N SER A 220 1.59 -12.59 -0.48
CA SER A 220 0.81 -12.15 0.69
C SER A 220 -0.63 -12.66 0.58
N GLU A 221 -1.23 -12.58 -0.60
CA GLU A 221 -2.57 -13.12 -0.89
C GLU A 221 -2.63 -14.62 -0.65
N TYR A 222 -1.64 -15.37 -1.16
CA TYR A 222 -1.54 -16.81 -0.93
C TYR A 222 -1.45 -17.16 0.56
N LEU A 223 -0.52 -16.53 1.29
CA LEU A 223 -0.32 -16.78 2.72
C LEU A 223 -1.57 -16.45 3.54
N LEU A 224 -2.18 -15.27 3.32
CA LEU A 224 -3.33 -14.81 4.10
C LEU A 224 -4.59 -15.63 3.83
N LEU A 225 -4.82 -16.04 2.58
CA LEU A 225 -6.05 -16.76 2.21
C LEU A 225 -5.97 -18.27 2.47
N TYR A 226 -4.78 -18.88 2.34
CA TYR A 226 -4.63 -20.33 2.38
C TYR A 226 -3.98 -20.88 3.65
N SER A 227 -3.35 -20.06 4.50
CA SER A 227 -2.76 -20.54 5.76
C SER A 227 -3.84 -21.10 6.67
N THR A 228 -3.58 -22.29 7.22
CA THR A 228 -4.45 -22.97 8.18
C THR A 228 -3.74 -23.30 9.49
N SER A 229 -2.62 -22.61 9.74
CA SER A 229 -1.87 -22.73 10.99
C SER A 229 -2.76 -22.41 12.20
N PRO A 230 -2.45 -22.94 13.40
CA PRO A 230 -3.24 -22.65 14.60
C PRO A 230 -3.38 -21.14 14.89
N GLU A 231 -2.31 -20.37 14.68
CA GLU A 231 -2.32 -18.91 14.87
C GLU A 231 -3.25 -18.23 13.83
N THR A 232 -3.17 -18.63 12.55
CA THR A 232 -4.05 -18.06 11.52
C THR A 232 -5.52 -18.37 11.81
N LYS A 233 -5.85 -19.57 12.28
CA LYS A 233 -7.22 -19.93 12.69
C LYS A 233 -7.70 -19.09 13.87
N ALA A 234 -6.83 -18.80 14.84
CA ALA A 234 -7.17 -17.94 15.97
C ALA A 234 -7.52 -16.51 15.53
N TYR A 235 -6.75 -15.92 14.60
CA TYR A 235 -7.08 -14.61 14.04
C TYR A 235 -8.34 -14.65 13.18
N ALA A 236 -8.54 -15.70 12.37
CA ALA A 236 -9.75 -15.85 11.57
C ALA A 236 -11.01 -15.94 12.45
N LEU A 237 -10.95 -16.62 13.60
CA LEU A 237 -12.04 -16.64 14.60
C LEU A 237 -12.32 -15.25 15.21
N ALA A 238 -11.32 -14.37 15.26
CA ALA A 238 -11.49 -12.98 15.65
C ALA A 238 -11.98 -12.08 14.50
N GLY A 239 -12.22 -12.65 13.30
CA GLY A 239 -12.60 -11.92 12.10
C GLY A 239 -11.45 -11.14 11.47
N GLU A 240 -10.20 -11.61 11.62
CA GLU A 240 -8.99 -10.93 11.18
C GLU A 240 -8.13 -11.81 10.27
N MET A 241 -7.51 -11.20 9.25
CA MET A 241 -6.44 -11.85 8.50
C MET A 241 -5.14 -11.85 9.31
N ASN A 242 -4.32 -12.90 9.19
CA ASN A 242 -3.05 -13.00 9.94
C ASN A 242 -1.93 -12.14 9.32
N ASN A 243 -1.81 -10.87 9.73
CA ASN A 243 -0.82 -9.96 9.15
C ASN A 243 0.63 -10.34 9.42
N ARG A 244 0.88 -11.20 10.40
CA ARG A 244 2.24 -11.65 10.73
C ARG A 244 2.91 -12.30 9.52
N LEU A 245 2.16 -13.11 8.74
CA LEU A 245 2.68 -13.88 7.62
C LEU A 245 3.34 -12.99 6.56
N TYR A 246 2.66 -11.94 6.09
CA TYR A 246 3.24 -11.07 5.08
C TYR A 246 4.31 -10.13 5.64
N LYS A 247 4.27 -9.80 6.93
CA LYS A 247 5.36 -9.03 7.57
C LYS A 247 6.62 -9.87 7.64
N GLU A 248 6.54 -11.12 8.09
CA GLU A 248 7.67 -12.04 8.06
C GLU A 248 8.21 -12.24 6.64
N LEU A 249 7.32 -12.38 5.65
CA LEU A 249 7.71 -12.43 4.24
C LEU A 249 8.53 -11.19 3.83
N ALA A 250 8.03 -9.99 4.11
CA ALA A 250 8.69 -8.75 3.74
C ALA A 250 10.09 -8.65 4.39
N PHE A 251 10.16 -8.80 5.71
CA PHE A 251 11.40 -8.64 6.47
C PHE A 251 12.45 -9.71 6.17
N ALA A 252 12.01 -10.91 5.82
CA ALA A 252 12.93 -12.00 5.55
C ALA A 252 13.43 -12.04 4.11
N ALA A 253 12.64 -11.52 3.15
CA ALA A 253 13.05 -11.43 1.75
C ALA A 253 13.87 -10.16 1.45
N VAL A 254 13.59 -9.03 2.13
CA VAL A 254 14.22 -7.75 1.84
C VAL A 254 14.96 -7.20 3.07
N LYS A 255 16.30 -7.27 3.01
CA LYS A 255 17.19 -6.89 4.13
C LYS A 255 17.02 -5.44 4.60
N THR A 256 16.59 -4.53 3.73
CA THR A 256 16.47 -3.10 4.02
C THR A 256 15.11 -2.70 4.60
N MET A 257 14.17 -3.63 4.79
CA MET A 257 12.79 -3.34 5.26
C MET A 257 12.70 -2.61 6.58
N GLY A 258 13.67 -2.83 7.49
CA GLY A 258 13.74 -2.11 8.77
C GLY A 258 14.16 -0.65 8.66
N ARG A 259 14.74 -0.23 7.52
CA ARG A 259 15.15 1.15 7.25
C ARG A 259 14.17 1.85 6.31
N LEU A 260 13.82 1.20 5.20
CA LEU A 260 12.84 1.66 4.24
C LEU A 260 12.01 0.48 3.78
N PHE A 261 10.69 0.57 3.93
CA PHE A 261 9.77 -0.44 3.45
C PHE A 261 9.67 -0.35 1.92
N ASP A 262 10.54 -1.07 1.21
CA ASP A 262 10.66 -1.00 -0.24
C ASP A 262 10.46 -2.36 -0.92
N LEU A 263 9.22 -2.59 -1.37
CA LEU A 263 8.84 -3.80 -2.08
C LEU A 263 9.40 -3.86 -3.52
N ALA A 264 10.03 -2.78 -4.01
CA ALA A 264 10.76 -2.82 -5.29
C ALA A 264 11.89 -3.85 -5.30
N LEU A 265 12.40 -4.20 -4.12
CA LEU A 265 13.52 -5.12 -3.94
C LEU A 265 13.06 -6.57 -3.73
N PHE A 266 11.75 -6.84 -3.75
CA PHE A 266 11.22 -8.19 -3.56
C PHE A 266 11.37 -9.01 -4.84
N ASN A 267 12.44 -9.80 -4.93
CA ASN A 267 12.76 -10.59 -6.12
C ASN A 267 13.28 -12.02 -5.86
N PRO A 268 12.73 -12.79 -4.90
CA PRO A 268 13.20 -14.16 -4.66
C PRO A 268 13.04 -15.02 -5.92
N ASP A 269 14.09 -15.79 -6.25
CA ASP A 269 13.98 -16.84 -7.26
C ASP A 269 13.13 -18.02 -6.76
N ARG A 270 13.03 -19.10 -7.54
CA ARG A 270 12.17 -20.24 -7.18
C ARG A 270 12.62 -20.94 -5.89
N ALA A 271 13.93 -21.18 -5.72
CA ALA A 271 14.44 -21.88 -4.56
C ALA A 271 14.25 -21.02 -3.30
N GLN A 272 14.62 -19.74 -3.41
CA GLN A 272 14.41 -18.76 -2.35
C GLN A 272 12.93 -18.63 -1.98
N LEU A 273 12.01 -18.59 -2.96
CA LEU A 273 10.57 -18.56 -2.68
C LEU A 273 10.13 -19.77 -1.86
N ILE A 274 10.54 -20.97 -2.23
CA ILE A 274 10.13 -22.20 -1.52
C ILE A 274 10.68 -22.17 -0.09
N GLU A 275 11.95 -21.84 0.09
CA GLU A 275 12.58 -21.71 1.41
C GLU A 275 11.90 -20.63 2.28
N LEU A 276 11.53 -19.50 1.68
CA LEU A 276 10.83 -18.42 2.37
C LEU A 276 9.47 -18.91 2.90
N ILE A 277 8.68 -19.59 2.06
CA ILE A 277 7.36 -20.08 2.44
C ILE A 277 7.46 -21.23 3.43
N GLU A 278 8.39 -22.17 3.23
CA GLU A 278 8.61 -23.29 4.14
C GLU A 278 8.91 -22.83 5.57
N ARG A 279 9.68 -21.74 5.73
CA ARG A 279 9.95 -21.16 7.05
C ARG A 279 8.73 -20.47 7.66
N ILE A 280 7.85 -19.86 6.86
CA ILE A 280 6.71 -19.07 7.35
C ILE A 280 5.50 -19.96 7.62
N ASP A 281 5.13 -20.79 6.65
CA ASP A 281 4.05 -21.77 6.75
C ASP A 281 4.41 -23.01 5.90
N PRO A 282 5.01 -24.04 6.52
CA PRO A 282 5.47 -25.24 5.81
C PRO A 282 4.38 -25.94 4.99
N ALA A 283 3.12 -25.87 5.42
CA ALA A 283 2.00 -26.52 4.74
C ALA A 283 1.69 -25.88 3.38
N LEU A 284 2.14 -24.64 3.14
CA LEU A 284 1.94 -23.90 1.91
C LEU A 284 3.15 -23.93 0.97
N ALA A 285 4.29 -24.47 1.40
CA ALA A 285 5.49 -24.50 0.55
C ALA A 285 5.24 -25.28 -0.75
N LEU A 286 4.52 -26.40 -0.65
CA LEU A 286 4.07 -27.18 -1.80
C LEU A 286 2.91 -26.46 -2.50
N GLY A 287 3.20 -25.88 -3.68
CA GLY A 287 2.21 -25.21 -4.52
C GLY A 287 2.32 -23.68 -4.55
N ALA A 288 3.18 -23.07 -3.73
CA ALA A 288 3.44 -21.63 -3.75
C ALA A 288 3.92 -21.15 -5.13
N ASP A 289 4.82 -21.89 -5.77
CA ASP A 289 5.35 -21.56 -7.10
C ASP A 289 4.27 -21.65 -8.19
N ALA A 290 3.41 -22.67 -8.13
CA ALA A 290 2.27 -22.85 -9.02
C ALA A 290 1.23 -21.73 -8.85
N PHE A 291 0.92 -21.34 -7.60
CA PHE A 291 0.01 -20.24 -7.30
C PHE A 291 0.55 -18.92 -7.87
N VAL A 292 1.81 -18.58 -7.56
CA VAL A 292 2.43 -17.34 -8.06
C VAL A 292 2.47 -17.32 -9.58
N ARG A 293 2.89 -18.41 -10.22
CA ARG A 293 2.98 -18.49 -11.68
C ARG A 293 1.62 -18.33 -12.36
N ARG A 294 0.53 -18.75 -11.71
CA ARG A 294 -0.83 -18.54 -12.21
C ARG A 294 -1.32 -17.11 -11.94
N ARG A 295 -1.11 -16.60 -10.73
CA ARG A 295 -1.70 -15.35 -10.24
C ARG A 295 -0.97 -14.09 -10.72
N LEU A 296 0.36 -14.09 -10.70
CA LEU A 296 1.18 -12.91 -11.03
C LEU A 296 0.94 -12.39 -12.46
N PRO A 297 0.89 -13.25 -13.51
CA PRO A 297 0.59 -12.80 -14.87
C PRO A 297 -0.78 -12.11 -14.97
N HIS A 298 -1.81 -12.69 -14.37
CA HIS A 298 -3.15 -12.10 -14.36
C HIS A 298 -3.17 -10.75 -13.63
N LEU A 299 -2.57 -10.68 -12.42
CA LEU A 299 -2.52 -9.43 -11.65
C LEU A 299 -1.73 -8.35 -12.39
N PHE A 300 -0.63 -8.71 -13.03
CA PHE A 300 0.14 -7.80 -13.87
C PHE A 300 -0.70 -7.25 -15.02
N ALA A 301 -1.40 -8.09 -15.78
CA ALA A 301 -2.25 -7.62 -16.88
C ALA A 301 -3.31 -6.62 -16.39
N CYS A 302 -4.00 -6.95 -15.29
CA CYS A 302 -4.98 -6.05 -14.65
C CYS A 302 -4.37 -4.71 -14.22
N ALA A 303 -3.18 -4.73 -13.62
CA ALA A 303 -2.53 -3.53 -13.08
C ALA A 303 -1.80 -2.70 -14.15
N ALA A 304 -1.36 -3.31 -15.26
CA ALA A 304 -0.58 -2.67 -16.32
C ALA A 304 -1.45 -2.10 -17.45
N LEU A 305 -2.56 -2.76 -17.79
CA LEU A 305 -3.36 -2.41 -18.96
C LEU A 305 -4.61 -1.59 -18.60
N GLY A 306 -5.27 -1.90 -17.49
CA GLY A 306 -6.59 -1.37 -17.14
C GLY A 306 -7.74 -2.14 -17.84
N PRO A 307 -9.01 -1.81 -17.50
CA PRO A 307 -10.18 -2.56 -17.98
C PRO A 307 -10.49 -2.35 -19.47
N ASP A 308 -10.10 -1.21 -20.05
CA ASP A 308 -10.45 -0.82 -21.43
C ASP A 308 -9.46 -1.33 -22.49
N ARG A 309 -8.73 -2.40 -22.17
CA ARG A 309 -7.67 -2.96 -23.03
C ARG A 309 -7.88 -4.45 -23.24
N ASP A 310 -7.49 -4.91 -24.42
CA ASP A 310 -7.38 -6.34 -24.72
C ASP A 310 -5.93 -6.78 -24.51
N ALA A 311 -5.72 -7.71 -23.57
CA ALA A 311 -4.40 -8.29 -23.31
C ALA A 311 -3.80 -8.98 -24.53
N GLY A 312 -4.62 -9.41 -25.49
CA GLY A 312 -4.19 -10.05 -26.73
C GLY A 312 -3.65 -9.09 -27.78
N ALA A 313 -4.01 -7.81 -27.70
CA ALA A 313 -3.62 -6.77 -28.65
C ALA A 313 -2.33 -6.03 -28.25
N VAL A 314 -1.80 -6.30 -27.05
CA VAL A 314 -0.63 -5.61 -26.50
C VAL A 314 0.64 -6.45 -26.66
N SER A 315 1.72 -5.82 -27.12
CA SER A 315 3.09 -6.29 -26.93
C SER A 315 3.97 -5.13 -26.48
N PHE A 316 4.75 -5.37 -25.44
CA PHE A 316 5.65 -4.41 -24.84
C PHE A 316 6.87 -4.11 -25.71
N ARG A 317 7.17 -4.97 -26.70
CA ARG A 317 8.11 -4.64 -27.77
C ARG A 317 7.67 -3.40 -28.55
N TYR A 318 6.36 -3.25 -28.80
CA TYR A 318 5.80 -2.09 -29.51
C TYR A 318 5.43 -0.96 -28.55
N ALA A 319 4.86 -1.28 -27.38
CA ALA A 319 4.54 -0.27 -26.39
C ALA A 319 5.78 0.50 -25.92
N GLY A 320 6.96 -0.14 -25.95
CA GLY A 320 8.24 0.52 -25.67
C GLY A 320 8.79 1.37 -26.82
N ALA A 321 8.04 1.70 -27.88
CA ALA A 321 8.54 2.55 -28.96
C ALA A 321 8.80 3.99 -28.50
N ASP A 322 7.85 4.59 -27.79
CA ASP A 322 7.94 5.89 -27.16
C ASP A 322 6.91 5.98 -26.02
N PHE A 323 6.90 7.10 -25.29
CA PHE A 323 6.01 7.24 -24.14
C PHE A 323 4.54 7.35 -24.56
N ASP A 324 4.27 7.91 -25.74
CA ASP A 324 2.90 8.11 -26.21
C ASP A 324 2.29 6.75 -26.59
N SER A 325 3.05 5.90 -27.29
CA SER A 325 2.71 4.50 -27.55
C SER A 325 2.51 3.71 -26.27
N LEU A 326 3.38 3.88 -25.26
CA LEU A 326 3.24 3.24 -23.96
C LEU A 326 1.94 3.68 -23.25
N SER A 327 1.66 4.98 -23.24
CA SER A 327 0.47 5.57 -22.62
C SER A 327 -0.83 5.11 -23.28
N VAL A 328 -0.81 4.84 -24.59
CA VAL A 328 -1.97 4.31 -25.31
C VAL A 328 -2.14 2.80 -25.06
N MET A 329 -1.07 2.01 -25.22
CA MET A 329 -1.16 0.55 -25.18
C MET A 329 -1.26 -0.01 -23.74
N ALA A 330 -0.56 0.60 -22.79
CA ALA A 330 -0.53 0.18 -21.38
C ALA A 330 -0.55 1.42 -20.45
N PRO A 331 -1.65 2.20 -20.45
CA PRO A 331 -1.74 3.47 -19.72
C PRO A 331 -1.41 3.33 -18.24
N TYR A 332 -1.85 2.23 -17.63
CA TYR A 332 -1.68 2.05 -16.20
C TYR A 332 -0.23 1.75 -15.86
N LEU A 333 0.47 0.97 -16.69
CA LEU A 333 1.91 0.78 -16.55
C LEU A 333 2.66 2.10 -16.77
N ALA A 334 2.29 2.89 -17.79
CA ALA A 334 2.90 4.19 -18.06
C ALA A 334 2.88 5.09 -16.81
N GLY A 335 1.71 5.22 -16.18
CA GLY A 335 1.55 6.00 -14.96
C GLY A 335 2.30 5.42 -13.76
N GLN A 336 2.29 4.10 -13.57
CA GLN A 336 3.10 3.44 -12.52
C GLN A 336 4.59 3.77 -12.67
N LEU A 337 5.11 3.79 -13.91
CA LEU A 337 6.52 4.07 -14.16
C LEU A 337 6.87 5.52 -13.96
N VAL A 338 6.14 6.46 -14.59
CA VAL A 338 6.47 7.89 -14.46
C VAL A 338 6.39 8.36 -13.01
N PHE A 339 5.36 7.92 -12.28
CA PHE A 339 5.21 8.30 -10.89
C PHE A 339 6.35 7.78 -9.99
N ARG A 340 6.89 6.59 -10.29
CA ARG A 340 8.06 6.04 -9.58
C ARG A 340 9.35 6.74 -10.00
N GLU A 341 9.53 7.01 -11.28
CA GLU A 341 10.71 7.70 -11.82
C GLU A 341 10.84 9.13 -11.32
N MET A 342 9.71 9.77 -11.00
CA MET A 342 9.69 11.09 -10.36
C MET A 342 10.53 11.13 -9.08
N ARG A 343 10.62 10.00 -8.35
CA ARG A 343 11.43 9.83 -7.14
C ARG A 343 12.94 9.96 -7.35
N THR A 344 13.39 9.89 -8.60
CA THR A 344 14.80 9.95 -8.97
C THR A 344 15.26 11.35 -9.38
N LEU A 345 14.33 12.31 -9.52
CA LEU A 345 14.66 13.69 -9.88
C LEU A 345 15.34 14.41 -8.71
N ALA A 346 16.31 15.28 -9.00
CA ALA A 346 16.98 16.05 -7.94
C ALA A 346 16.01 16.96 -7.17
N ARG A 347 15.04 17.56 -7.88
CA ARG A 347 13.96 18.38 -7.30
C ARG A 347 12.83 17.57 -6.68
N TYR A 348 12.92 16.23 -6.69
CA TYR A 348 11.87 15.33 -6.22
C TYR A 348 11.25 15.77 -4.89
N PRO A 349 12.01 16.10 -3.83
CA PRO A 349 11.34 16.32 -2.56
C PRO A 349 10.53 17.61 -2.48
N ALA A 350 10.86 18.62 -3.30
CA ALA A 350 10.10 19.86 -3.42
C ALA A 350 8.94 19.73 -4.41
N LEU A 351 9.12 18.91 -5.44
CA LEU A 351 8.19 18.74 -6.55
C LEU A 351 7.11 17.68 -6.29
N PHE A 352 7.49 16.57 -5.67
CA PHE A 352 6.62 15.43 -5.42
C PHE A 352 5.37 15.73 -4.60
N PRO A 353 5.42 16.61 -3.58
CA PRO A 353 4.22 17.03 -2.88
C PRO A 353 3.13 17.60 -3.80
N VAL A 354 3.48 18.23 -4.93
CA VAL A 354 2.48 18.74 -5.90
C VAL A 354 1.65 17.59 -6.47
N PHE A 355 2.33 16.53 -6.94
CA PHE A 355 1.67 15.37 -7.55
C PHE A 355 0.94 14.50 -6.52
N GLU A 356 1.54 14.26 -5.35
CA GLU A 356 0.89 13.50 -4.28
C GLU A 356 -0.33 14.24 -3.71
N GLN A 357 -0.22 15.56 -3.47
CA GLN A 357 -1.32 16.34 -2.94
C GLN A 357 -2.48 16.43 -3.93
N ALA A 358 -2.21 16.55 -5.24
CA ALA A 358 -3.25 16.52 -6.26
C ALA A 358 -4.06 15.21 -6.22
N LYS A 359 -3.38 14.06 -6.08
CA LYS A 359 -4.05 12.76 -5.89
C LYS A 359 -4.81 12.68 -4.58
N ALA A 360 -4.22 13.16 -3.48
CA ALA A 360 -4.85 13.16 -2.16
C ALA A 360 -6.16 13.96 -2.20
N THR A 361 -6.12 15.17 -2.75
CA THR A 361 -7.31 16.03 -2.92
C THR A 361 -8.36 15.35 -3.81
N SER A 362 -7.94 14.71 -4.90
CA SER A 362 -8.86 14.00 -5.79
C SER A 362 -9.52 12.79 -5.11
N VAL A 363 -8.77 11.99 -4.34
CA VAL A 363 -9.34 10.83 -3.63
C VAL A 363 -10.23 11.24 -2.46
N TYR A 364 -9.91 12.33 -1.76
CA TYR A 364 -10.79 12.89 -0.72
C TYR A 364 -12.16 13.26 -1.29
N ALA A 365 -12.21 13.90 -2.45
CA ALA A 365 -13.47 14.21 -3.12
C ALA A 365 -14.28 12.94 -3.44
N TYR A 366 -13.61 11.89 -3.92
CA TYR A 366 -14.24 10.59 -4.17
C TYR A 366 -14.78 9.95 -2.88
N TRP A 367 -13.98 9.89 -1.82
CA TRP A 367 -14.40 9.32 -0.54
C TRP A 367 -15.56 10.09 0.08
N ASN A 368 -15.53 11.42 0.02
CA ASN A 368 -16.60 12.27 0.53
C ASN A 368 -17.92 12.04 -0.21
N SER A 369 -17.88 11.87 -1.53
CA SER A 369 -19.06 11.58 -2.36
C SER A 369 -19.59 10.15 -2.20
N HIS A 370 -18.84 9.26 -1.54
CA HIS A 370 -19.20 7.85 -1.32
C HIS A 370 -19.34 7.50 0.16
N ASP A 371 -19.43 8.50 1.05
CA ASP A 371 -19.60 8.29 2.48
C ASP A 371 -18.45 7.51 3.16
N ILE A 372 -17.22 7.63 2.63
CA ILE A 372 -16.03 6.94 3.15
C ILE A 372 -15.25 7.88 4.09
N ALA A 373 -15.56 7.80 5.39
CA ALA A 373 -14.80 8.48 6.44
C ALA A 373 -13.48 7.75 6.79
N VAL A 374 -13.48 6.43 6.59
CA VAL A 374 -12.40 5.54 7.03
C VAL A 374 -11.98 4.63 5.87
N PRO A 375 -11.11 5.10 4.95
CA PRO A 375 -10.62 4.29 3.83
C PRO A 375 -9.71 3.15 4.30
N PHE A 376 -9.65 2.07 3.53
CA PHE A 376 -8.79 0.92 3.83
C PHE A 376 -8.14 0.34 2.57
N ASN A 377 -7.14 -0.52 2.74
CA ASN A 377 -6.45 -1.17 1.63
C ASN A 377 -7.37 -2.21 0.96
N GLY A 378 -7.66 -2.01 -0.33
CA GLY A 378 -8.53 -2.85 -1.14
C GLY A 378 -7.82 -3.92 -1.98
N VAL A 379 -6.53 -4.17 -1.77
CA VAL A 379 -5.89 -5.40 -2.26
C VAL A 379 -6.46 -6.59 -1.49
N LEU A 380 -6.37 -6.52 -0.16
CA LEU A 380 -7.02 -7.42 0.80
C LEU A 380 -7.39 -6.63 2.07
N PRO A 381 -8.54 -6.91 2.71
CA PRO A 381 -8.99 -6.21 3.92
C PRO A 381 -8.24 -6.71 5.17
N LYS A 382 -6.90 -6.60 5.13
CA LYS A 382 -5.95 -7.10 6.12
C LYS A 382 -5.72 -6.11 7.29
N GLY A 383 -6.66 -5.23 7.61
CA GLY A 383 -6.49 -4.29 8.72
C GLY A 383 -5.63 -3.04 8.44
N GLU A 384 -5.12 -2.85 7.22
CA GLU A 384 -4.51 -1.58 6.81
C GLU A 384 -5.63 -0.58 6.48
N ILE A 385 -5.83 0.39 7.37
CA ILE A 385 -6.95 1.33 7.35
C ILE A 385 -6.43 2.75 7.54
N GLY A 386 -7.26 3.76 7.34
CA GLY A 386 -6.88 5.14 7.60
C GLY A 386 -8.06 6.05 7.86
N LEU A 387 -7.76 7.29 8.27
CA LEU A 387 -8.72 8.35 8.49
C LEU A 387 -8.74 9.31 7.29
N ASN A 388 -9.92 9.55 6.72
CA ASN A 388 -10.13 10.60 5.72
C ASN A 388 -10.21 11.96 6.42
N LEU A 389 -9.14 12.74 6.33
CA LEU A 389 -9.00 14.04 6.99
C LEU A 389 -9.88 15.14 6.36
N ALA A 390 -10.51 14.86 5.22
CA ALA A 390 -11.38 15.81 4.52
C ALA A 390 -12.87 15.50 4.70
N PHE A 391 -13.23 14.45 5.46
CA PHE A 391 -14.61 13.98 5.49
C PHE A 391 -15.50 14.89 6.36
N PRO A 392 -16.53 15.54 5.78
CA PRO A 392 -17.30 16.55 6.51
C PRO A 392 -18.45 15.96 7.35
N ARG A 393 -18.81 14.68 7.14
CA ARG A 393 -20.01 14.03 7.71
C ARG A 393 -19.67 12.99 8.79
N ALA A 394 -18.62 13.24 9.55
CA ALA A 394 -18.25 12.45 10.71
C ALA A 394 -17.61 13.33 11.77
N THR A 395 -17.86 13.02 13.04
CA THR A 395 -17.06 13.58 14.15
C THR A 395 -15.86 12.70 14.42
N CYS A 396 -14.71 13.30 14.72
CA CYS A 396 -13.51 12.58 15.13
C CYS A 396 -13.02 13.13 16.47
N ALA A 397 -12.93 12.26 17.47
CA ALA A 397 -12.27 12.55 18.73
C ALA A 397 -10.95 11.77 18.81
N ALA A 398 -9.95 12.36 19.46
CA ALA A 398 -8.58 11.86 19.47
C ALA A 398 -8.01 11.84 20.88
N TRP A 399 -7.27 10.79 21.22
CA TRP A 399 -6.60 10.66 22.51
C TRP A 399 -5.20 10.10 22.37
N VAL A 400 -4.30 10.51 23.26
CA VAL A 400 -3.13 9.69 23.59
C VAL A 400 -3.60 8.45 24.33
N ALA A 401 -3.00 7.31 24.06
CA ALA A 401 -3.32 6.07 24.74
C ALA A 401 -2.08 5.35 25.27
N GLU A 402 -2.25 4.69 26.41
CA GLU A 402 -1.28 3.78 27.00
C GLU A 402 -1.65 2.34 26.72
N THR A 403 -0.63 1.49 26.57
CA THR A 403 -0.80 0.05 26.38
C THR A 403 -0.60 -0.66 27.72
N CYS A 404 -1.60 -1.43 28.18
CA CYS A 404 -1.44 -2.24 29.39
C CYS A 404 -0.68 -3.56 29.11
N GLU A 405 -0.35 -4.31 30.15
CA GLU A 405 0.38 -5.59 30.05
C GLU A 405 -0.33 -6.65 29.18
N ARG A 406 -1.66 -6.55 29.05
CA ARG A 406 -2.47 -7.42 28.19
C ARG A 406 -2.46 -7.00 26.71
N GLY A 407 -1.81 -5.90 26.38
CA GLY A 407 -1.78 -5.34 25.02
C GLY A 407 -3.04 -4.55 24.64
N LEU A 408 -3.90 -4.21 25.60
CA LEU A 408 -5.07 -3.34 25.38
C LEU A 408 -4.65 -1.88 25.48
N LEU A 409 -5.30 -1.03 24.69
CA LEU A 409 -5.11 0.42 24.72
C LEU A 409 -6.16 1.08 25.61
N HIS A 410 -5.70 2.05 26.39
CA HIS A 410 -6.51 2.87 27.27
C HIS A 410 -6.26 4.35 26.92
N PRO A 411 -7.25 5.06 26.38
CA PRO A 411 -7.18 6.51 26.21
C PRO A 411 -6.90 7.21 27.55
N THR A 412 -5.93 8.14 27.59
CA THR A 412 -5.50 8.82 28.83
C THR A 412 -5.57 10.35 28.74
N GLU A 413 -5.33 10.93 27.57
CA GLU A 413 -5.33 12.38 27.35
C GLU A 413 -6.07 12.70 26.06
N GLU A 414 -7.17 13.45 26.16
CA GLU A 414 -7.91 13.94 24.98
C GLU A 414 -7.14 15.08 24.32
N LEU A 415 -7.02 15.00 23.00
CA LEU A 415 -6.36 16.00 22.17
C LEU A 415 -7.39 16.72 21.32
N ASN A 416 -7.41 18.05 21.40
CA ASN A 416 -8.18 18.88 20.48
C ASN A 416 -7.40 19.04 19.17
N LEU A 417 -7.67 18.16 18.20
CA LEU A 417 -6.95 18.11 16.93
C LEU A 417 -7.85 18.52 15.77
N LEU A 418 -7.29 19.27 14.83
CA LEU A 418 -7.90 19.63 13.56
C LEU A 418 -7.41 18.66 12.47
N PRO A 419 -8.28 17.83 11.87
CA PRO A 419 -7.97 17.11 10.65
C PRO A 419 -7.76 18.10 9.51
N VAL A 420 -6.56 18.12 8.92
CA VAL A 420 -6.23 18.99 7.79
C VAL A 420 -6.07 18.11 6.54
N PRO A 421 -6.82 18.35 5.45
CA PRO A 421 -6.76 17.55 4.22
C PRO A 421 -5.52 17.88 3.38
N ARG A 422 -4.36 17.74 4.02
CA ARG A 422 -3.04 18.03 3.49
C ARG A 422 -2.08 16.91 3.87
N LEU A 423 -1.15 16.61 2.98
CA LEU A 423 -0.07 15.67 3.26
C LEU A 423 0.98 16.28 4.18
N ALA A 424 1.50 15.45 5.09
CA ALA A 424 2.64 15.79 5.93
C ALA A 424 3.87 16.11 5.07
N ASP A 425 4.77 16.93 5.61
CA ASP A 425 6.05 17.22 4.96
C ASP A 425 6.81 15.91 4.70
N LEU A 426 7.27 15.73 3.46
CA LEU A 426 7.98 14.53 3.04
C LEU A 426 9.19 14.25 3.95
N ARG A 427 9.88 15.29 4.46
CA ARG A 427 11.02 15.17 5.39
C ARG A 427 10.67 14.43 6.69
N GLY A 428 9.41 14.49 7.12
CA GLY A 428 8.89 13.73 8.26
C GLY A 428 8.60 12.26 7.97
N THR A 429 8.67 11.83 6.70
CA THR A 429 8.38 10.45 6.29
C THR A 429 9.65 9.60 6.20
N ALA A 430 9.50 8.27 6.23
CA ALA A 430 10.62 7.35 6.00
C ALA A 430 11.27 7.58 4.63
N LEU A 431 10.47 7.92 3.63
CA LEU A 431 10.93 8.21 2.27
C LEU A 431 11.75 9.51 2.23
N GLY A 432 11.29 10.57 2.90
CA GLY A 432 12.06 11.80 3.02
C GLY A 432 13.34 11.62 3.82
N ARG A 433 13.35 10.83 4.90
CA ARG A 433 14.59 10.52 5.64
C ARG A 433 15.60 9.72 4.81
N ALA A 434 15.14 8.86 3.91
CA ALA A 434 16.01 8.14 2.99
C ALA A 434 16.60 9.08 1.91
N ALA A 435 15.79 10.02 1.39
CA ALA A 435 16.21 11.02 0.40
C ALA A 435 17.03 12.18 1.01
N PHE A 436 16.80 12.47 2.30
CA PHE A 436 17.44 13.49 3.10
C PHE A 436 17.91 12.88 4.42
N PRO A 437 19.07 12.21 4.45
CA PRO A 437 19.64 11.78 5.71
C PRO A 437 19.87 13.04 6.57
N GLY A 438 19.10 13.17 7.66
CA GLY A 438 19.40 14.16 8.69
C GLY A 438 20.78 13.88 9.31
N PRO A 439 21.35 14.84 10.07
CA PRO A 439 22.51 14.51 10.89
C PRO A 439 22.17 13.31 11.78
N PRO A 440 23.13 12.41 12.04
CA PRO A 440 22.88 11.24 12.89
C PRO A 440 22.27 11.69 14.22
N PRO A 441 21.34 10.90 14.80
CA PRO A 441 20.78 11.25 16.10
C PRO A 441 21.93 11.48 17.08
N PRO A 442 21.87 12.53 17.93
CA PRO A 442 22.90 12.74 18.93
C PRO A 442 23.04 11.46 19.73
N ARG A 443 24.28 10.98 19.88
CA ARG A 443 24.57 9.83 20.74
C ARG A 443 23.91 10.10 22.10
N PRO A 444 23.25 9.10 22.72
CA PRO A 444 22.72 9.28 24.06
C PRO A 444 23.84 9.88 24.92
N ALA A 445 23.55 11.03 25.52
CA ALA A 445 24.53 11.76 26.31
C ALA A 445 24.98 10.82 27.44
N GLY A 446 26.21 10.34 27.34
CA GLY A 446 26.92 9.82 28.51
C GLY A 446 26.97 10.93 29.57
N PRO A 447 27.09 10.57 30.85
CA PRO A 447 27.00 11.53 31.93
C PRO A 447 28.09 12.61 31.76
N THR A 448 27.60 13.84 31.56
CA THR A 448 28.25 15.14 31.79
C THR A 448 29.59 15.40 31.10
N ALA A 449 29.56 16.31 30.14
CA ALA A 449 30.50 17.43 30.12
C ALA A 449 29.71 18.72 29.86
N SER A 450 29.86 19.68 30.76
CA SER A 450 29.16 20.96 30.84
C SER A 450 29.27 21.81 29.56
N PRO A 451 28.31 22.74 29.32
CA PRO A 451 28.24 23.51 28.09
C PRO A 451 29.29 24.62 28.08
N VAL A 452 30.05 24.72 26.99
CA VAL A 452 30.80 25.94 26.65
C VAL A 452 29.90 26.83 25.80
N LEU A 453 29.52 27.95 26.38
CA LEU A 453 28.92 29.11 25.71
C LEU A 453 29.99 29.81 24.86
N VAL A 454 29.77 29.87 23.54
CA VAL A 454 30.29 30.91 22.62
C VAL A 454 29.27 30.94 21.47
N GLY A 455 28.59 32.01 21.06
CA GLY A 455 28.89 33.43 21.07
C GLY A 455 28.57 33.91 19.65
N ALA A 456 27.54 34.75 19.50
CA ALA A 456 27.18 35.35 18.21
C ALA A 456 28.27 36.34 17.77
N THR A 457 28.66 36.30 16.48
CA THR A 457 29.11 37.51 15.77
C THR A 457 28.78 37.43 14.29
N SER A 458 28.18 38.51 13.82
CA SER A 458 27.90 38.92 12.45
C SER A 458 29.16 39.29 11.64
N ALA A 459 29.01 39.19 10.32
CA ALA A 459 29.55 40.04 9.26
C ALA A 459 31.07 40.08 8.98
N ALA A 460 31.41 39.70 7.74
CA ALA A 460 31.93 40.61 6.71
C ALA A 460 31.32 40.24 5.37
#